data_AF-A0A0D7DXK2-F1
#
_entry.id   AF-A0A0D7DXK2-F1
#
_cell.length_a   1.000
_cell.length_b   1.000
_cell.length_c   1.000
_cell.angle_alpha   90.00
_cell.angle_beta   90.00
_cell.angle_gamma   90.00
#
_symmetry.space_group_name_H-M   'P 1'
#
loop_
_entity.id
_entity.type
_entity.pdbx_description
1 polymer ?
#
loop_
_entity_poly.entity_id
_entity_poly.type
_entity_poly.pdbx_seq_one_letter_code
_entity_poly.pdbx_strand_id
1 'polypeptide(L)'
;MLTSVKIQKRQSEIRQSLAALVGKTQPTEDETRSMSTLDTEYQGNEARYRASLIVEDTERREAGNEMETRSDRKFSEMIDKFELRQVALHLDEGAKIDGATAEVIEELRSQGGYRGVPIPYAALEIRSGETIASGTPSPVSTAPIIDRIFA
;
A
#
# COMPACT_ATOMS: atom_id res chain seq x y z
N MET A 1 -11.30 2.97 20.46
CA MET A 1 -10.97 4.34 20.95
C MET A 1 -9.50 4.36 21.33
N LEU A 2 -8.70 5.21 20.67
CA LEU A 2 -7.25 5.33 20.87
C LEU A 2 -6.90 5.62 22.34
N THR A 3 -5.74 5.14 22.76
CA THR A 3 -5.23 5.29 24.13
C THR A 3 -4.97 6.75 24.46
N SER A 4 -4.37 7.47 23.51
CA SER A 4 -4.15 8.92 23.56
C SER A 4 -5.44 9.70 23.81
N VAL A 5 -6.53 9.33 23.14
CA VAL A 5 -7.85 9.99 23.27
C VAL A 5 -8.49 9.68 24.63
N LYS A 6 -8.34 8.46 25.15
CA LYS A 6 -8.80 8.13 26.52
C LYS A 6 -8.08 8.97 27.57
N ILE A 7 -6.75 9.11 27.43
CA ILE A 7 -5.93 9.92 28.35
C ILE A 7 -6.30 11.40 28.24
N GLN A 8 -6.47 11.92 27.03
CA GLN A 8 -6.89 13.30 26.79
C GLN A 8 -8.24 13.60 27.43
N LYS A 9 -9.21 12.68 27.32
CA LYS A 9 -10.50 12.81 28.00
C LYS A 9 -10.34 12.91 29.52
N ARG A 10 -9.54 12.02 30.12
CA ARG A 10 -9.26 12.04 31.57
C ARG A 10 -8.57 13.34 32.01
N GLN A 11 -7.61 13.85 31.23
CA GLN A 11 -6.97 15.14 31.49
C GLN A 11 -7.96 16.31 31.45
N SER A 12 -8.98 16.24 30.59
CA SER A 12 -10.04 17.26 30.53
C SER A 12 -10.94 17.21 31.77
N GLU A 13 -11.30 16.01 32.23
CA GLU A 13 -12.07 15.81 33.48
C GLU A 13 -11.31 16.30 34.72
N ILE A 14 -10.00 16.06 34.78
CA ILE A 14 -9.13 16.57 35.85
C ILE A 14 -9.10 18.10 35.84
N ARG A 15 -8.93 18.72 34.67
CA ARG A 15 -8.95 20.19 34.54
C ARG A 15 -10.27 20.80 35.00
N GLN A 16 -11.39 20.17 34.66
CA GLN A 16 -12.72 20.59 35.11
C GLN A 16 -12.85 20.50 36.65
N SER A 17 -12.38 19.40 37.23
CA SER A 17 -12.39 19.20 38.69
C SER A 17 -11.51 20.22 39.42
N LEU A 18 -10.30 20.48 38.90
CA LEU A 18 -9.39 21.49 39.46
C LEU A 18 -9.96 22.91 39.36
N ALA A 19 -10.59 23.26 38.23
CA ALA A 19 -11.21 24.57 38.06
C ALA A 19 -12.31 24.85 39.11
N ALA A 20 -13.06 23.83 39.52
CA ALA A 20 -14.08 23.95 40.57
C ALA A 20 -13.48 24.16 41.98
N LEU A 21 -12.25 23.67 42.21
CA LEU A 21 -11.56 23.77 43.50
C LEU A 21 -10.74 25.06 43.64
N VAL A 22 -10.03 25.47 42.58
CA VAL A 22 -9.14 26.65 42.58
C VAL A 22 -9.90 27.97 42.80
N GLY A 23 -11.19 28.03 42.44
CA GLY A 23 -12.02 29.22 42.65
C GLY A 23 -12.44 29.48 44.11
N LYS A 24 -12.11 28.59 45.05
CA LYS A 24 -12.48 28.71 46.47
C LYS A 24 -11.44 29.52 47.24
N THR A 25 -11.89 30.53 47.98
CA THR A 25 -11.03 31.40 48.80
C THR A 25 -10.50 30.72 50.07
N GLN A 26 -11.21 29.73 50.61
CA GLN A 26 -10.79 28.91 51.74
C GLN A 26 -11.15 27.44 51.46
N PRO A 27 -10.29 26.70 50.72
CA PRO A 27 -10.50 25.27 50.51
C PRO A 27 -10.33 24.51 51.82
N THR A 28 -11.07 23.42 51.98
CA THR A 28 -10.90 22.51 53.11
C THR A 28 -9.60 21.71 52.97
N GLU A 29 -9.16 21.05 54.04
CA GLU A 29 -7.95 20.22 54.03
C GLU A 29 -8.09 19.04 53.04
N ASP A 30 -9.28 18.46 52.94
CA ASP A 30 -9.57 17.39 51.97
C ASP A 30 -9.60 17.90 50.53
N GLU A 31 -10.07 19.12 50.29
CA GLU A 31 -10.03 19.76 48.96
C GLU A 31 -8.58 20.05 48.53
N THR A 32 -7.74 20.50 49.47
CA THR A 32 -6.31 20.73 49.23
C THR A 32 -5.58 19.42 48.89
N ARG A 33 -5.91 18.32 49.58
CA ARG A 33 -5.39 16.98 49.27
C ARG A 33 -5.90 16.46 47.92
N SER A 34 -7.14 16.76 47.57
CA SER A 34 -7.71 16.39 46.28
C SER A 34 -7.03 17.14 45.14
N MET A 35 -6.70 18.43 45.33
CA MET A 35 -5.95 19.22 44.35
C MET A 35 -4.56 18.63 44.08
N SER A 36 -3.80 18.27 45.11
CA SER A 36 -2.47 17.68 44.91
C SER A 36 -2.53 16.29 44.24
N THR A 37 -3.55 15.51 44.57
CA THR A 37 -3.80 14.19 43.94
C THR A 37 -4.13 14.35 42.46
N LEU A 38 -5.04 15.27 42.12
CA LEU A 38 -5.45 15.55 40.75
C LEU A 38 -4.31 16.11 39.91
N ASP A 39 -3.48 17.00 40.48
CA ASP A 39 -2.30 17.55 39.79
C ASP A 39 -1.26 16.45 39.51
N THR A 40 -0.98 15.59 40.50
CA THR A 40 -0.07 14.44 40.32
C THR A 40 -0.57 13.51 39.22
N GLU A 41 -1.88 13.22 39.19
CA GLU A 41 -2.49 12.39 38.15
C GLU A 41 -2.37 13.06 36.77
N TYR A 42 -2.60 14.38 36.67
CA TYR A 42 -2.47 15.13 35.43
C TYR A 42 -1.06 15.05 34.85
N GLN A 43 -0.04 15.29 35.68
CA GLN A 43 1.38 15.20 35.30
C GLN A 43 1.74 13.79 34.82
N GLY A 44 1.30 12.76 35.55
CA GLY A 44 1.51 11.36 35.15
C GLY A 44 0.84 11.02 33.82
N ASN A 45 -0.37 11.56 33.60
CA ASN A 45 -1.10 11.39 32.34
C ASN A 45 -0.42 12.10 31.18
N GLU A 46 0.29 13.21 31.39
CA GLU A 46 1.02 13.92 30.33
C GLU A 46 2.18 13.09 29.77
N ALA A 47 2.95 12.44 30.66
CA ALA A 47 4.00 11.50 30.25
C ALA A 47 3.41 10.31 29.47
N ARG A 48 2.32 9.73 29.95
CA ARG A 48 1.62 8.62 29.28
C ARG A 48 1.01 9.04 27.95
N TYR A 49 0.49 10.25 27.84
CA TYR A 49 -0.06 10.80 26.60
C TYR A 49 1.00 10.89 25.53
N ARG A 50 2.17 11.49 25.84
CA ARG A 50 3.29 11.55 24.90
C ARG A 50 3.76 10.17 24.46
N ALA A 51 3.90 9.23 25.41
CA ALA A 51 4.25 7.85 25.09
C ALA A 51 3.22 7.20 24.16
N SER A 52 1.92 7.40 24.43
CA SER A 52 0.84 6.83 23.61
C SER A 52 0.83 7.38 22.18
N LEU A 53 1.14 8.67 21.98
CA LEU A 53 1.22 9.24 20.64
C LEU A 53 2.35 8.62 19.82
N ILE A 54 3.51 8.35 20.45
CA ILE A 54 4.65 7.72 19.77
C ILE A 54 4.29 6.30 19.37
N VAL A 55 3.71 5.51 20.28
CA VAL A 55 3.29 4.13 20.00
C VAL A 55 2.25 4.09 18.89
N GLU A 56 1.20 4.91 18.98
CA GLU A 56 0.13 4.97 17.99
C GLU A 56 0.61 5.47 16.61
N ASP A 57 1.65 6.28 16.56
CA ASP A 57 2.28 6.70 15.30
C ASP A 57 3.11 5.58 14.68
N THR A 58 3.89 4.87 15.50
CA THR A 58 4.61 3.66 15.06
C THR A 58 3.66 2.60 14.51
N GLU A 59 2.59 2.29 15.25
CA GLU A 59 1.56 1.34 14.81
C GLU A 59 0.90 1.77 13.49
N ARG A 60 0.62 3.07 13.33
CA ARG A 60 0.06 3.60 12.06
C ARG A 60 1.02 3.46 10.90
N ARG A 61 2.31 3.71 11.11
CA ARG A 61 3.34 3.54 10.06
C ARG A 61 3.53 2.07 9.71
N GLU A 62 3.61 1.19 10.70
CA GLU A 62 3.71 -0.25 10.48
C GLU A 62 2.48 -0.79 9.72
N ALA A 63 1.28 -0.37 10.13
CA ALA A 63 0.05 -0.70 9.41
C ALA A 63 0.06 -0.15 7.98
N GLY A 64 0.57 1.06 7.75
CA GLY A 64 0.75 1.63 6.41
C GLY A 64 1.66 0.78 5.54
N ASN A 65 2.82 0.39 6.05
CA ASN A 65 3.78 -0.46 5.34
C ASN A 65 3.19 -1.86 5.04
N GLU A 66 2.44 -2.44 5.99
CA GLU A 66 1.78 -3.73 5.78
C GLU A 66 0.67 -3.63 4.72
N MET A 67 -0.08 -2.52 4.70
CA MET A 67 -1.09 -2.26 3.68
C MET A 67 -0.46 -2.07 2.30
N GLU A 68 0.62 -1.31 2.18
CA GLU A 68 1.37 -1.11 0.93
C GLU A 68 1.87 -2.44 0.37
N THR A 69 2.60 -3.22 1.18
CA THR A 69 3.09 -4.55 0.77
C THR A 69 1.98 -5.56 0.44
N ARG A 70 0.79 -5.41 1.02
CA ARG A 70 -0.37 -6.23 0.68
C ARG A 70 -1.01 -5.77 -0.64
N SER A 71 -1.09 -4.46 -0.87
CA SER A 71 -1.57 -3.88 -2.13
C SER A 71 -0.67 -4.28 -3.29
N ASP A 72 0.66 -4.19 -3.12
CA ASP A 72 1.63 -4.62 -4.13
C ASP A 72 1.47 -6.10 -4.48
N ARG A 73 1.35 -6.97 -3.47
CA ARG A 73 1.11 -8.41 -3.69
C ARG A 73 -0.18 -8.67 -4.46
N LYS A 74 -1.26 -7.99 -4.10
CA LYS A 74 -2.54 -8.12 -4.82
C LYS A 74 -2.44 -7.65 -6.27
N PHE A 75 -1.73 -6.55 -6.51
CA PHE A 75 -1.50 -6.06 -7.86
C PHE A 75 -0.69 -7.04 -8.69
N SER A 76 0.38 -7.61 -8.12
CA SER A 76 1.15 -8.68 -8.75
C SER A 76 0.29 -9.92 -9.07
N GLU A 77 -0.55 -10.36 -8.14
CA GLU A 77 -1.48 -11.49 -8.37
C GLU A 77 -2.51 -11.21 -9.49
N MET A 78 -2.88 -9.95 -9.71
CA MET A 78 -3.73 -9.55 -10.83
C MET A 78 -2.96 -9.52 -12.15
N ILE A 79 -1.71 -9.03 -12.14
CA ILE A 79 -0.81 -9.07 -13.30
C ILE A 79 -0.54 -10.52 -13.73
N ASP A 80 -0.37 -11.46 -12.79
CA ASP A 80 -0.16 -12.87 -13.10
C ASP A 80 -1.34 -13.50 -13.87
N LYS A 81 -2.53 -12.92 -13.74
CA LYS A 81 -3.76 -13.35 -14.44
C LYS A 81 -4.04 -12.52 -15.69
N PHE A 82 -3.14 -11.62 -16.08
CA PHE A 82 -3.30 -10.76 -17.24
C PHE A 82 -3.18 -11.57 -18.54
N GLU A 83 -4.20 -11.48 -19.39
CA GLU A 83 -4.24 -12.23 -20.64
C GLU A 83 -3.97 -11.33 -21.87
N LEU A 84 -2.76 -11.41 -22.44
CA LEU A 84 -2.41 -10.68 -23.67
C LEU A 84 -3.33 -11.00 -24.85
N ARG A 85 -3.88 -12.23 -24.89
CA ARG A 85 -4.84 -12.63 -25.91
C ARG A 85 -6.09 -11.75 -25.91
N GLN A 86 -6.60 -11.37 -24.74
CA GLN A 86 -7.79 -10.52 -24.65
C GLN A 86 -7.52 -9.13 -25.24
N VAL A 87 -6.32 -8.59 -25.01
CA VAL A 87 -5.90 -7.32 -25.62
C VAL A 87 -5.81 -7.43 -27.13
N ALA A 88 -5.24 -8.52 -27.65
CA ALA A 88 -5.16 -8.74 -29.09
C ALA A 88 -6.56 -8.84 -29.74
N LEU A 89 -7.48 -9.60 -29.14
CA LEU A 89 -8.87 -9.70 -29.61
C LEU A 89 -9.61 -8.36 -29.50
N HIS A 90 -9.37 -7.59 -28.45
CA HIS A 90 -9.95 -6.26 -28.32
C HIS A 90 -9.51 -5.31 -29.44
N LEU A 91 -8.23 -5.37 -29.84
CA LEU A 91 -7.68 -4.52 -30.90
C LEU A 91 -8.10 -4.95 -32.31
N ASP A 92 -8.28 -6.25 -32.54
CA ASP A 92 -8.59 -6.80 -33.88
C ASP A 92 -10.11 -6.79 -34.16
N GLU A 93 -10.93 -7.29 -33.22
CA GLU A 93 -12.36 -7.51 -33.42
C GLU A 93 -13.25 -6.68 -32.46
N GLY A 94 -12.66 -5.88 -31.57
CA GLY A 94 -13.42 -5.08 -30.60
C GLY A 94 -14.00 -5.91 -29.45
N ALA A 95 -13.49 -7.12 -29.21
CA ALA A 95 -13.92 -7.99 -28.12
C ALA A 95 -13.83 -7.29 -26.76
N LYS A 96 -14.77 -7.55 -25.86
CA LYS A 96 -14.77 -6.94 -24.53
C LYS A 96 -13.64 -7.52 -23.67
N ILE A 97 -12.88 -6.66 -23.00
CA ILE A 97 -11.91 -7.05 -21.97
C ILE A 97 -12.64 -7.14 -20.63
N ASP A 98 -12.40 -8.22 -19.88
CA ASP A 98 -13.02 -8.45 -18.58
C ASP A 98 -12.03 -9.04 -17.55
N GLY A 99 -12.55 -9.27 -16.34
CA GLY A 99 -11.79 -9.87 -15.24
C GLY A 99 -10.55 -9.08 -14.83
N ALA A 100 -9.51 -9.81 -14.42
CA ALA A 100 -8.25 -9.23 -13.95
C ALA A 100 -7.56 -8.36 -15.01
N THR A 101 -7.67 -8.70 -16.30
CA THR A 101 -7.11 -7.92 -17.40
C THR A 101 -7.72 -6.52 -17.47
N ALA A 102 -9.05 -6.43 -17.33
CA ALA A 102 -9.75 -5.14 -17.32
C ALA A 102 -9.39 -4.28 -16.10
N GLU A 103 -9.33 -4.90 -14.91
CA GLU A 103 -8.96 -4.22 -13.67
C GLU A 103 -7.54 -3.65 -13.73
N VAL A 104 -6.58 -4.43 -14.24
CA VAL A 104 -5.19 -3.97 -14.43
C VAL A 104 -5.11 -2.82 -15.44
N ILE A 105 -5.87 -2.88 -16.53
CA ILE A 105 -5.92 -1.79 -17.52
C ILE A 105 -6.48 -0.50 -16.92
N GLU A 106 -7.56 -0.61 -16.15
CA GLU A 106 -8.19 0.53 -15.48
C GLU A 106 -7.25 1.16 -14.45
N GLU A 107 -6.56 0.32 -13.67
CA GLU A 107 -5.57 0.76 -12.69
C GLU A 107 -4.38 1.47 -13.35
N LEU A 108 -3.83 0.92 -14.44
CA LEU A 108 -2.77 1.59 -15.19
C LEU A 108 -3.24 2.93 -15.75
N ARG A 109 -4.48 3.02 -16.22
CA ARG A 109 -5.07 4.27 -16.73
C ARG A 109 -5.32 5.30 -15.62
N SER A 110 -5.61 4.87 -14.40
CA SER A 110 -5.77 5.77 -13.26
C SER A 110 -4.41 6.38 -12.83
N GLN A 111 -3.35 5.59 -12.92
CA GLN A 111 -1.98 5.99 -12.57
C GLN A 111 -1.28 6.83 -13.67
N GLY A 112 -1.71 6.70 -14.93
CA GLY A 112 -1.15 7.45 -16.05
C GLY A 112 -2.14 7.67 -17.18
N GLY A 113 -2.05 8.83 -17.86
CA GLY A 113 -2.90 9.19 -19.00
C GLY A 113 -2.57 8.43 -20.28
N TYR A 114 -2.64 7.09 -20.24
CA TYR A 114 -2.35 6.24 -21.38
C TYR A 114 -3.41 6.36 -22.47
N ARG A 115 -2.96 6.40 -23.73
CA ARG A 115 -3.83 6.34 -24.91
C ARG A 115 -3.89 4.89 -25.41
N GLY A 116 -5.10 4.34 -25.55
CA GLY A 116 -5.31 2.95 -25.99
C GLY A 116 -5.43 1.97 -24.82
N VAL A 117 -4.97 0.74 -25.04
CA VAL A 117 -4.99 -0.34 -24.03
C VAL A 117 -3.60 -0.47 -23.39
N PRO A 118 -3.41 0.00 -22.15
CA PRO A 118 -2.14 -0.15 -21.44
C PRO A 118 -1.86 -1.63 -21.11
N ILE A 119 -0.60 -2.04 -21.25
CA ILE A 119 -0.14 -3.40 -20.94
C ILE A 119 0.94 -3.30 -19.86
N PRO A 120 0.80 -4.00 -18.72
CA PRO A 120 1.82 -4.00 -17.69
C PRO A 120 3.10 -4.69 -18.19
N TYR A 121 4.26 -4.04 -18.04
CA TYR A 121 5.54 -4.62 -18.44
C TYR A 121 5.81 -5.96 -17.75
N ALA A 122 5.43 -6.10 -16.48
CA ALA A 122 5.57 -7.34 -15.73
C ALA A 122 4.81 -8.53 -16.35
N ALA A 123 3.73 -8.30 -17.11
CA ALA A 123 3.07 -9.39 -17.86
C ALA A 123 3.80 -9.76 -19.17
N LEU A 124 4.69 -8.89 -19.66
CA LEU A 124 5.52 -9.11 -20.85
C LEU A 124 6.91 -9.67 -20.52
N GLU A 125 7.28 -9.69 -19.24
CA GLU A 125 8.54 -10.24 -18.77
C GLU A 125 8.54 -11.76 -18.96
N ILE A 126 9.03 -12.20 -20.12
CA ILE A 126 9.49 -13.57 -20.35
C ILE A 126 10.53 -13.85 -19.27
N ARG A 127 10.37 -14.93 -18.49
CA ARG A 127 11.39 -15.39 -17.53
C ARG A 127 12.75 -15.31 -18.21
N SER A 128 13.60 -14.40 -17.74
CA SER A 128 14.96 -14.18 -18.25
C SER A 128 15.73 -15.51 -18.24
N GLY A 129 15.73 -16.23 -19.36
CA GLY A 129 16.34 -17.57 -19.44
C GLY A 129 16.00 -18.40 -20.67
N GLU A 130 14.89 -18.15 -21.37
CA GLU A 130 14.53 -18.89 -22.59
C GLU A 130 14.37 -17.96 -23.78
N THR A 131 15.45 -17.28 -24.18
CA THR A 131 15.57 -16.89 -25.59
C THR A 131 15.74 -18.18 -26.39
N ILE A 132 14.65 -18.72 -26.93
CA ILE A 132 14.77 -19.67 -28.04
C ILE A 132 15.26 -18.85 -29.22
N ALA A 133 16.58 -18.72 -29.33
CA ALA A 133 17.23 -18.37 -30.58
C ALA A 133 17.09 -19.58 -31.53
N SER A 134 15.87 -19.85 -31.96
CA SER A 134 15.64 -20.73 -33.11
C SER A 134 16.04 -19.95 -34.35
N GLY A 135 17.24 -20.21 -34.87
CA GLY A 135 17.54 -19.84 -36.24
C GLY A 135 18.95 -19.36 -36.53
N THR A 136 19.93 -20.24 -36.37
CA THR A 136 20.82 -20.48 -37.52
C THR A 136 20.57 -21.91 -37.96
N PRO A 137 19.82 -22.15 -39.06
CA PRO A 137 19.81 -23.46 -39.68
C PRO A 137 21.26 -23.83 -39.96
N SER A 138 21.77 -24.90 -39.35
CA SER A 138 23.07 -25.46 -39.72
C SER A 138 22.83 -26.33 -40.94
N PRO A 139 23.22 -25.91 -42.16
CA PRO A 139 23.01 -26.72 -43.34
C PRO A 139 23.86 -27.98 -43.24
N VAL A 140 23.24 -29.15 -43.39
CA VAL A 140 23.94 -30.46 -43.38
C VAL A 140 24.85 -30.61 -44.61
N SER A 141 24.69 -29.75 -45.63
CA SER A 141 25.59 -29.67 -46.78
C SER A 141 25.56 -28.28 -47.42
N THR A 142 26.74 -27.72 -47.70
CA THR A 142 26.92 -26.52 -48.53
C THR A 142 27.35 -26.96 -49.93
N ALA A 143 26.44 -26.85 -50.92
CA ALA A 143 26.80 -27.04 -52.32
C ALA A 143 26.94 -25.67 -53.02
N PRO A 144 27.96 -25.46 -53.87
CA PRO A 144 28.06 -24.25 -54.66
C PRO A 144 26.87 -24.16 -55.63
N ILE A 145 26.29 -22.96 -55.76
CA ILE A 145 25.07 -22.66 -56.53
C ILE A 145 25.13 -23.18 -57.98
N ILE A 146 26.34 -23.36 -58.54
CA ILE A 146 26.57 -23.79 -59.92
C ILE A 146 26.13 -25.24 -60.17
N ASP A 147 26.21 -26.15 -59.18
CA ASP A 147 25.85 -27.57 -59.37
C ASP A 147 24.33 -27.81 -59.48
N ARG A 148 23.49 -26.82 -59.17
CA ARG A 148 22.02 -26.92 -59.33
C ARG A 148 21.52 -26.58 -60.74
N ILE A 149 22.37 -26.07 -61.62
CA ILE A 149 21.95 -25.59 -62.95
C ILE A 149 22.16 -26.65 -64.06
N PHE A 150 22.94 -27.72 -63.81
CA PHE A 150 23.32 -28.69 -64.85
C PHE A 150 23.16 -30.18 -64.45
N ALA A 151 22.22 -30.50 -63.56
CA ALA A 151 21.82 -31.89 -63.25
C ALA A 151 20.37 -32.17 -63.65
#